data_AF-A0A7S2D8W7-F1
#
_entry.id   AF-A0A7S2D8W7-F1
#
_cell.length_a   1.000
_cell.length_b   1.000
_cell.length_c   1.000
_cell.angle_alpha   90.00
_cell.angle_beta   90.00
_cell.angle_gamma   90.00
#
_symmetry.space_group_name_H-M   'P 1'
#
loop_
_entity.id
_entity.type
_entity.pdbx_description
1 polymer ?
#
loop_
_entity_poly.entity_id
_entity_poly.type
_entity_poly.pdbx_seq_one_letter_code
_entity_poly.pdbx_strand_id
1 'polypeptide(L)'
;GKHRNNRKMMSEKEEGGSPQKCWVPRTIPERVLQLLCKVMNTIVVLVSDKGVAASEKALEGYCQVHRLLIAVVDRFPSLRRSIHTRLAAFLKDPSARVKEACPNLGEFLPLLSVSETVQWGHIAMPYLQENFDRGVLWACTKDAGLAKVSPGDVSRLDRVLEASRTTLRLTMFHAAFLRLVARPMTTADHKNNNQSAVPLAHVADMADVTLGRPPLHLRRRWQRVVRRILGDLLRWPGVFVLLGVACPHRDTLLQVLEGAVSRSLKKGYHRDGQDFSAVHRSGVSKILLKGESYTAPPNLKRVRLHERWRFDSMEYLDASCLAYDKNGASLGFVDWSHTSALQGLHHGGDVIDHEKCMGTHTIEVDLVRLPAAVTDVYFTVSSWQRTLKDVIQPSVHLEDEATGTELCHFELEERDTEDFTAVIMCCLSRKTSGSRWVLKAIGHIGYGRASGGPITWRCNADSLSDGPYGPMKQAIEKMRASSGTA
;
A
#
# COMPACT_ATOMS: atom_id res chain seq x y z
N GLY A 1 36.60 60.81 -30.14
CA GLY A 1 37.21 60.62 -28.81
C GLY A 1 36.34 61.27 -27.75
N LYS A 2 36.08 60.53 -26.66
CA LYS A 2 35.39 60.92 -25.40
C LYS A 2 33.95 61.42 -25.51
N HIS A 3 33.02 60.73 -24.84
CA HIS A 3 32.16 61.25 -23.76
C HIS A 3 31.36 60.07 -23.16
N ARG A 4 31.83 59.48 -22.06
CA ARG A 4 31.46 59.73 -20.65
C ARG A 4 30.08 59.14 -20.26
N ASN A 5 30.17 58.01 -19.55
CA ASN A 5 29.13 57.27 -18.85
C ASN A 5 28.28 58.16 -17.93
N ASN A 6 26.96 58.01 -18.00
CA ASN A 6 26.06 58.31 -16.88
C ASN A 6 25.06 57.14 -16.74
N ARG A 7 25.25 56.37 -15.66
CA ARG A 7 24.52 55.17 -15.29
C ARG A 7 23.26 55.59 -14.53
N LYS A 8 22.08 55.42 -15.12
CA LYS A 8 20.79 55.61 -14.44
C LYS A 8 20.29 54.24 -13.96
N MET A 9 20.12 54.13 -12.64
CA MET A 9 19.51 52.99 -11.96
C MET A 9 18.13 52.68 -12.55
N MET A 10 17.92 51.43 -12.94
CA MET A 10 16.59 50.83 -13.04
C MET A 10 16.59 49.59 -12.17
N SER A 11 15.62 49.58 -11.25
CA SER A 11 15.32 48.53 -10.30
C SER A 11 15.10 47.18 -10.98
N GLU A 12 15.90 46.19 -10.61
CA GLU A 12 15.53 44.79 -10.78
C GLU A 12 14.40 44.49 -9.80
N LYS A 13 13.20 44.27 -10.35
CA LYS A 13 12.12 43.60 -9.63
C LYS A 13 12.53 42.15 -9.46
N GLU A 14 12.69 41.72 -8.21
CA GLU A 14 12.76 40.32 -7.84
C GLU A 14 11.52 39.60 -8.39
N GLU A 15 11.73 38.73 -9.38
CA GLU A 15 10.72 37.81 -9.86
C GLU A 15 10.38 36.82 -8.75
N GLY A 16 9.09 36.78 -8.39
CA GLY A 16 8.55 35.92 -7.35
C GLY A 16 8.90 34.45 -7.58
N GLY A 17 9.38 33.82 -6.52
CA GLY A 17 9.87 32.44 -6.51
C GLY A 17 8.87 31.45 -7.11
N SER A 18 9.38 30.63 -8.04
CA SER A 18 8.69 29.45 -8.56
C SER A 18 8.16 28.56 -7.42
N PRO A 19 6.98 27.92 -7.56
CA PRO A 19 6.47 26.99 -6.56
C PRO A 19 7.54 25.92 -6.26
N GLN A 20 7.81 25.71 -4.98
CA GLN A 20 8.84 24.79 -4.53
C GLN A 20 8.51 23.38 -5.04
N LYS A 21 9.29 22.92 -6.03
CA LYS A 21 9.12 21.60 -6.64
C LYS A 21 9.17 20.52 -5.56
N CYS A 22 8.36 19.47 -5.73
CA CYS A 22 8.44 18.23 -4.96
C CYS A 22 9.91 17.87 -4.69
N TRP A 23 10.23 17.49 -3.45
CA TRP A 23 11.56 16.95 -3.19
C TRP A 23 11.76 15.68 -4.02
N VAL A 24 12.83 15.65 -4.81
CA VAL A 24 13.23 14.50 -5.63
C VAL A 24 14.65 14.11 -5.20
N PRO A 25 14.90 12.85 -4.83
CA PRO A 25 16.23 12.41 -4.41
C PRO A 25 17.20 12.47 -5.59
N ARG A 26 18.30 13.21 -5.43
CA ARG A 26 19.31 13.41 -6.47
C ARG A 26 20.52 12.50 -6.28
N THR A 27 20.79 12.13 -5.03
CA THR A 27 21.94 11.31 -4.66
C THR A 27 21.53 9.90 -4.21
N ILE A 28 22.46 8.94 -4.23
CA ILE A 28 22.21 7.58 -3.72
C ILE A 28 21.75 7.62 -2.25
N PRO A 29 22.40 8.35 -1.32
CA PRO A 29 21.92 8.44 0.06
C PRO A 29 20.48 8.96 0.18
N GLU A 30 20.08 9.91 -0.66
CA GLU A 30 18.71 10.43 -0.66
C GLU A 30 17.70 9.39 -1.19
N ARG A 31 18.07 8.58 -2.18
CA ARG A 31 17.23 7.46 -2.65
C ARG A 31 17.06 6.39 -1.57
N VAL A 32 18.14 6.08 -0.84
CA VAL A 32 18.09 5.17 0.32
C VAL A 32 17.19 5.74 1.42
N LEU A 33 17.32 7.02 1.76
CA LEU A 33 16.43 7.70 2.70
C LEU A 33 14.95 7.57 2.27
N GLN A 34 14.64 7.85 1.01
CA GLN A 34 13.28 7.71 0.48
C GLN A 34 12.76 6.27 0.61
N LEU A 35 13.58 5.29 0.22
CA LEU A 35 13.25 3.87 0.33
C LEU A 35 12.93 3.48 1.78
N LEU A 36 13.79 3.84 2.74
CA LEU A 36 13.58 3.48 4.15
C LEU A 36 12.31 4.14 4.71
N CYS A 37 12.04 5.42 4.38
CA CYS A 37 10.80 6.08 4.76
C CYS A 37 9.56 5.37 4.17
N LYS A 38 9.64 4.93 2.90
CA LYS A 38 8.59 4.17 2.24
C LYS A 38 8.36 2.81 2.90
N VAL A 39 9.43 2.05 3.18
CA VAL A 39 9.36 0.77 3.89
C VAL A 39 8.70 0.94 5.26
N MET A 40 9.13 1.93 6.05
CA MET A 40 8.53 2.22 7.36
C MET A 40 7.04 2.50 7.22
N ASN A 41 6.63 3.40 6.31
CA ASN A 41 5.22 3.70 6.08
C ASN A 41 4.42 2.46 5.64
N THR A 42 4.96 1.64 4.73
CA THR A 42 4.30 0.41 4.26
C THR A 42 4.06 -0.58 5.39
N ILE A 43 5.03 -0.79 6.29
CA ILE A 43 4.84 -1.65 7.47
C ILE A 43 3.66 -1.14 8.32
N VAL A 44 3.55 0.18 8.53
CA VAL A 44 2.44 0.76 9.31
C VAL A 44 1.10 0.59 8.61
N VAL A 45 1.05 0.76 7.29
CA VAL A 45 -0.15 0.50 6.49
C VAL A 45 -0.62 -0.93 6.70
N LEU A 46 0.28 -1.91 6.54
CA LEU A 46 -0.04 -3.33 6.71
C LEU A 46 -0.53 -3.66 8.13
N VAL A 47 0.11 -3.10 9.15
CA VAL A 47 -0.32 -3.26 10.56
C VAL A 47 -1.69 -2.61 10.82
N SER A 48 -1.94 -1.44 10.24
CA SER A 48 -3.15 -0.65 10.49
C SER A 48 -4.39 -1.15 9.75
N ASP A 49 -4.19 -1.73 8.56
CA ASP A 49 -5.23 -2.20 7.66
C ASP A 49 -5.59 -3.66 7.92
N LYS A 50 -4.58 -4.53 8.05
CA LYS A 50 -4.80 -5.99 8.10
C LYS A 50 -4.80 -6.56 9.52
N GLY A 51 -4.57 -5.73 10.55
CA GLY A 51 -4.61 -6.13 11.97
C GLY A 51 -3.73 -7.33 12.32
N VAL A 52 -2.69 -7.59 11.51
CA VAL A 52 -2.05 -8.91 11.39
C VAL A 52 -1.65 -9.44 12.76
N ALA A 53 -2.03 -10.70 13.00
CA ALA A 53 -1.77 -11.53 14.19
C ALA A 53 -0.27 -11.79 14.48
N ALA A 54 0.64 -11.01 13.89
CA ALA A 54 2.09 -11.03 14.08
C ALA A 54 2.66 -9.64 14.43
N SER A 55 1.85 -8.75 15.03
CA SER A 55 2.25 -7.37 15.35
C SER A 55 3.62 -7.28 16.03
N GLU A 56 4.03 -8.25 16.86
CA GLU A 56 5.36 -8.21 17.47
C GLU A 56 6.51 -8.26 16.46
N LYS A 57 6.46 -9.13 15.45
CA LYS A 57 7.51 -9.24 14.43
C LYS A 57 7.53 -8.04 13.49
N ALA A 58 6.36 -7.54 13.11
CA ALA A 58 6.26 -6.31 12.33
C ALA A 58 6.81 -5.09 13.09
N LEU A 59 6.54 -5.01 14.40
CA LEU A 59 7.06 -3.96 15.28
C LEU A 59 8.58 -4.08 15.47
N GLU A 60 9.11 -5.30 15.63
CA GLU A 60 10.56 -5.56 15.67
C GLU A 60 11.23 -5.14 14.35
N GLY A 61 10.70 -5.56 13.21
CA GLY A 61 11.20 -5.17 11.89
C GLY A 61 11.16 -3.66 11.66
N TYR A 62 10.09 -2.99 12.10
CA TYR A 62 10.00 -1.53 12.05
C TYR A 62 11.12 -0.84 12.84
N CYS A 63 11.44 -1.34 14.04
CA CYS A 63 12.56 -0.83 14.85
C CYS A 63 13.93 -1.08 14.20
N GLN A 64 14.13 -2.22 13.54
CA GLN A 64 15.36 -2.52 12.81
C GLN A 64 15.56 -1.59 11.62
N VAL A 65 14.49 -1.31 10.86
CA VAL A 65 14.52 -0.33 9.76
C VAL A 65 14.82 1.08 10.29
N HIS A 66 14.27 1.45 11.45
CA HIS A 66 14.62 2.73 12.10
C HIS A 66 16.09 2.80 12.51
N ARG A 67 16.65 1.73 13.09
CA ARG A 67 18.09 1.69 13.43
C ARG A 67 18.97 1.82 12.19
N LEU A 68 18.60 1.17 11.09
CA LEU A 68 19.26 1.34 9.79
C LEU A 68 19.14 2.78 9.29
N LEU A 69 17.97 3.41 9.43
CA LEU A 69 17.77 4.82 9.07
C LEU A 69 18.69 5.74 9.88
N ILE A 70 18.88 5.49 11.19
CA ILE A 70 19.86 6.22 12.00
C ILE A 70 21.29 6.01 11.46
N ALA A 71 21.69 4.76 11.17
CA ALA A 71 23.02 4.47 10.61
C ALA A 71 23.27 5.21 9.28
N VAL A 72 22.28 5.24 8.40
CA VAL A 72 22.36 5.93 7.11
C VAL A 72 22.51 7.44 7.31
N VAL A 73 21.74 8.05 8.21
CA VAL A 73 21.84 9.49 8.50
C VAL A 73 23.15 9.86 9.18
N ASP A 74 23.70 8.95 10.00
CA ASP A 74 25.00 9.14 10.62
C ASP A 74 26.15 9.03 9.62
N ARG A 75 26.10 8.00 8.75
CA ARG A 75 27.08 7.77 7.68
C ARG A 75 27.11 8.89 6.64
N PHE A 76 25.97 9.53 6.37
CA PHE A 76 25.83 10.58 5.36
C PHE A 76 25.30 11.90 5.97
N PRO A 77 26.17 12.76 6.53
CA PRO A 77 25.75 14.02 7.17
C PRO A 77 24.96 14.98 6.26
N SER A 78 25.12 14.88 4.93
CA SER A 78 24.31 15.62 3.96
C SER A 78 22.81 15.33 4.10
N LEU A 79 22.43 14.13 4.53
CA LEU A 79 21.04 13.76 4.80
C LEU A 79 20.46 14.55 5.97
N ARG A 80 21.23 14.82 7.03
CA ARG A 80 20.75 15.64 8.17
C ARG A 80 20.28 17.01 7.68
N ARG A 81 21.07 17.66 6.80
CA ARG A 81 20.71 18.95 6.19
C ARG A 81 19.45 18.85 5.34
N SER A 82 19.35 17.83 4.50
CA SER A 82 18.18 17.59 3.64
C SER A 82 16.91 17.36 4.46
N ILE A 83 16.99 16.54 5.51
CA ILE A 83 15.90 16.25 6.45
C ILE A 83 15.46 17.51 7.18
N HIS A 84 16.39 18.24 7.79
CA HIS A 84 16.08 19.47 8.53
C HIS A 84 15.43 20.52 7.63
N THR A 85 15.91 20.68 6.39
CA THR A 85 15.33 21.61 5.42
C THR A 85 13.88 21.24 5.11
N ARG A 86 13.60 19.96 4.87
CA ARG A 86 12.23 19.47 4.58
C ARG A 86 11.29 19.64 5.77
N LEU A 87 11.74 19.30 6.98
CA LEU A 87 10.94 19.44 8.20
C LEU A 87 10.67 20.91 8.53
N ALA A 88 11.67 21.78 8.37
CA ALA A 88 11.52 23.22 8.59
C ALA A 88 10.59 23.86 7.56
N ALA A 89 10.69 23.47 6.29
CA ALA A 89 9.79 23.94 5.23
C ALA A 89 8.35 23.52 5.53
N PHE A 90 8.11 22.24 5.84
CA PHE A 90 6.76 21.76 6.20
C PHE A 90 6.20 22.50 7.42
N LEU A 91 7.03 22.79 8.42
CA LEU A 91 6.60 23.51 9.61
C LEU A 91 6.21 24.97 9.30
N LYS A 92 7.04 25.68 8.53
CA LYS A 92 6.90 27.13 8.33
C LYS A 92 6.00 27.52 7.17
N ASP A 93 6.00 26.74 6.09
CA ASP A 93 5.33 27.09 4.85
C ASP A 93 4.17 26.13 4.54
N PRO A 94 2.90 26.60 4.54
CA PRO A 94 1.76 25.81 4.10
C PRO A 94 1.89 25.25 2.68
N SER A 95 2.63 25.91 1.78
CA SER A 95 2.85 25.43 0.41
C SER A 95 3.74 24.19 0.37
N ALA A 96 4.64 24.01 1.35
CA ALA A 96 5.46 22.82 1.48
C ALA A 96 4.67 21.58 1.96
N ARG A 97 3.40 21.75 2.34
CA ARG A 97 2.54 20.69 2.87
C ARG A 97 1.62 20.09 1.82
N VAL A 98 1.38 20.75 0.69
CA VAL A 98 0.41 20.27 -0.30
C VAL A 98 0.93 19.03 -1.05
N LYS A 99 0.04 18.32 -1.77
CA LYS A 99 0.37 17.05 -2.43
C LYS A 99 1.51 17.18 -3.43
N GLU A 100 1.63 18.33 -4.09
CA GLU A 100 2.68 18.64 -5.05
C GLU A 100 4.06 18.73 -4.38
N ALA A 101 4.15 19.25 -3.15
CA ALA A 101 5.40 19.41 -2.42
C ALA A 101 5.73 18.20 -1.53
N CYS A 102 4.70 17.58 -0.95
CA CYS A 102 4.79 16.41 -0.07
C CYS A 102 3.76 15.34 -0.49
N PRO A 103 4.04 14.52 -1.52
CA PRO A 103 3.05 13.60 -2.10
C PRO A 103 2.44 12.61 -1.10
N ASN A 104 3.25 12.09 -0.18
CA ASN A 104 2.83 11.13 0.84
C ASN A 104 3.18 11.63 2.25
N LEU A 105 2.15 11.92 3.05
CA LEU A 105 2.30 12.37 4.44
C LEU A 105 2.82 11.25 5.37
N GLY A 106 2.46 10.00 5.10
CA GLY A 106 2.94 8.86 5.88
C GLY A 106 4.44 8.63 5.71
N GLU A 107 4.96 8.78 4.48
CA GLU A 107 6.41 8.74 4.20
C GLU A 107 7.18 9.94 4.79
N PHE A 108 6.49 11.03 5.13
CA PHE A 108 7.11 12.19 5.78
C PHE A 108 7.37 11.96 7.28
N LEU A 109 6.51 11.23 7.99
CA LEU A 109 6.62 11.01 9.44
C LEU A 109 7.92 10.30 9.87
N PRO A 110 8.45 9.29 9.16
CA PRO A 110 9.75 8.69 9.47
C PRO A 110 10.91 9.68 9.56
N LEU A 111 10.88 10.81 8.85
CA LEU A 111 11.93 11.83 8.93
C LEU A 111 12.06 12.41 10.34
N LEU A 112 10.97 12.49 11.10
CA LEU A 112 10.97 12.97 12.48
C LEU A 112 11.73 12.02 13.42
N SER A 113 11.85 10.74 13.07
CA SER A 113 12.53 9.73 13.89
C SER A 113 14.05 9.91 13.96
N VAL A 114 14.60 10.69 13.03
CA VAL A 114 16.03 11.01 12.88
C VAL A 114 16.29 12.51 12.85
N SER A 115 15.33 13.30 13.32
CA SER A 115 15.39 14.77 13.34
C SER A 115 15.80 15.30 14.70
N GLU A 116 16.88 16.06 14.76
CA GLU A 116 17.35 16.68 16.01
C GLU A 116 16.73 18.06 16.27
N THR A 117 16.09 18.67 15.25
CA THR A 117 15.57 20.04 15.32
C THR A 117 14.05 20.11 15.47
N VAL A 118 13.31 19.14 14.91
CA VAL A 118 11.84 19.14 14.89
C VAL A 118 11.32 17.82 15.47
N GLN A 119 10.38 17.93 16.40
CA GLN A 119 9.71 16.80 17.05
C GLN A 119 8.24 16.76 16.66
N TRP A 120 7.59 15.62 16.92
CA TRP A 120 6.16 15.43 16.64
C TRP A 120 5.28 16.55 17.20
N GLY A 121 5.53 16.99 18.44
CA GLY A 121 4.75 18.05 19.08
C GLY A 121 4.77 19.40 18.32
N HIS A 122 5.85 19.72 17.62
CA HIS A 122 5.95 20.97 16.84
C HIS A 122 5.11 20.91 15.54
N ILE A 123 4.98 19.72 14.94
CA ILE A 123 4.44 19.56 13.58
C ILE A 123 3.06 18.91 13.53
N ALA A 124 2.60 18.33 14.64
CA ALA A 124 1.36 17.56 14.68
C ALA A 124 0.14 18.33 14.18
N MET A 125 -0.06 19.58 14.62
CA MET A 125 -1.23 20.37 14.18
C MET A 125 -1.16 20.75 12.70
N PRO A 126 -0.04 21.31 12.18
CA PRO A 126 0.16 21.49 10.73
C PRO A 126 -0.08 20.21 9.91
N TYR A 127 0.42 19.06 10.39
CA TYR A 127 0.25 17.77 9.76
C TYR A 127 -1.22 17.34 9.74
N LEU A 128 -1.91 17.41 10.88
CA LEU A 128 -3.31 17.00 11.02
C LEU A 128 -4.24 17.87 10.17
N GLN A 129 -4.00 19.18 10.12
CA GLN A 129 -4.76 20.08 9.24
C GLN A 129 -4.64 19.66 7.78
N GLU A 130 -3.41 19.43 7.30
CA GLU A 130 -3.20 18.96 5.92
C GLU A 130 -3.78 17.55 5.70
N ASN A 131 -3.71 16.69 6.71
CA ASN A 131 -4.29 15.35 6.68
C ASN A 131 -5.82 15.40 6.52
N PHE A 132 -6.50 16.27 7.28
CA PHE A 132 -7.94 16.48 7.16
C PHE A 132 -8.32 17.09 5.81
N ASP A 133 -7.58 18.09 5.33
CA ASP A 133 -7.82 18.72 4.03
C ASP A 133 -7.73 17.68 2.89
N ARG A 134 -6.68 16.84 2.87
CA ARG A 134 -6.55 15.73 1.89
C ARG A 134 -7.60 14.64 2.11
N GLY A 135 -7.94 14.40 3.37
CA GLY A 135 -8.86 13.36 3.81
C GLY A 135 -10.29 13.59 3.36
N VAL A 136 -10.72 14.83 3.09
CA VAL A 136 -12.09 15.15 2.65
C VAL A 136 -12.54 14.28 1.48
N LEU A 137 -11.67 14.11 0.46
CA LEU A 137 -11.97 13.28 -0.70
C LEU A 137 -12.39 11.86 -0.28
N TRP A 138 -11.56 11.20 0.53
CA TRP A 138 -11.77 9.82 0.98
C TRP A 138 -12.86 9.71 2.04
N ALA A 139 -13.06 10.75 2.85
CA ALA A 139 -14.15 10.79 3.81
C ALA A 139 -15.49 10.82 3.08
N CYS A 140 -15.58 11.62 2.01
CA CYS A 140 -16.79 11.75 1.20
C CYS A 140 -17.12 10.48 0.37
N THR A 141 -16.14 9.59 0.11
CA THR A 141 -16.45 8.28 -0.51
C THR A 141 -17.16 7.33 0.46
N LYS A 142 -17.02 7.53 1.78
CA LYS A 142 -17.70 6.76 2.82
C LYS A 142 -19.00 7.43 3.27
N ASP A 143 -19.01 8.76 3.28
CA ASP A 143 -20.16 9.57 3.67
C ASP A 143 -20.20 10.86 2.84
N ALA A 144 -20.94 10.82 1.72
CA ALA A 144 -21.05 11.93 0.79
C ALA A 144 -21.62 13.21 1.42
N GLY A 145 -22.34 13.11 2.55
CA GLY A 145 -22.85 14.26 3.29
C GLY A 145 -21.74 15.12 3.88
N LEU A 146 -20.52 14.58 4.04
CA LEU A 146 -19.36 15.33 4.55
C LEU A 146 -18.87 16.42 3.59
N ALA A 147 -19.29 16.42 2.32
CA ALA A 147 -18.99 17.48 1.36
C ALA A 147 -19.77 18.77 1.64
N LYS A 148 -20.92 18.70 2.32
CA LYS A 148 -21.75 19.87 2.68
C LYS A 148 -21.49 20.27 4.12
N VAL A 149 -21.09 21.52 4.33
CA VAL A 149 -20.80 22.07 5.66
C VAL A 149 -22.04 22.77 6.19
N SER A 150 -22.53 22.30 7.34
CA SER A 150 -23.52 22.99 8.17
C SER A 150 -22.81 23.50 9.43
N PRO A 151 -22.58 24.81 9.57
CA PRO A 151 -21.83 25.36 10.70
C PRO A 151 -22.42 24.92 12.05
N GLY A 152 -21.57 24.41 12.95
CA GLY A 152 -21.98 23.96 14.28
C GLY A 152 -22.52 22.52 14.33
N ASP A 153 -22.48 21.75 13.23
CA ASP A 153 -22.88 20.34 13.23
C ASP A 153 -21.86 19.47 13.98
N VAL A 154 -22.08 19.29 15.29
CA VAL A 154 -21.21 18.49 16.16
C VAL A 154 -21.09 17.03 15.70
N SER A 155 -22.10 16.48 15.00
CA SER A 155 -22.07 15.11 14.50
C SER A 155 -20.97 14.89 13.45
N ARG A 156 -20.55 15.97 12.75
CA ARG A 156 -19.44 15.96 11.79
C ARG A 156 -18.16 15.41 12.38
N LEU A 157 -17.90 15.70 13.65
CA LEU A 157 -16.66 15.33 14.32
C LEU A 157 -16.49 13.81 14.30
N ASP A 158 -17.47 13.07 14.82
CA ASP A 158 -17.40 11.61 14.88
C ASP A 158 -17.45 10.99 13.48
N ARG A 159 -18.26 11.54 12.56
CA ARG A 159 -18.34 11.07 11.17
C ARG A 159 -17.02 11.21 10.41
N VAL A 160 -16.32 12.34 10.56
CA VAL A 160 -15.02 12.56 9.90
C VAL A 160 -13.93 11.69 10.52
N LEU A 161 -13.90 11.55 11.85
CA LEU A 161 -12.94 10.66 12.52
C LEU A 161 -13.16 9.20 12.11
N GLU A 162 -14.42 8.76 11.99
CA GLU A 162 -14.77 7.45 11.45
C GLU A 162 -14.28 7.27 10.02
N ALA A 163 -14.64 8.21 9.14
CA ALA A 163 -14.32 8.11 7.73
C ALA A 163 -12.79 8.11 7.51
N SER A 164 -12.05 8.79 8.40
CA SER A 164 -10.59 8.89 8.38
C SER A 164 -9.87 7.83 9.22
N ARG A 165 -10.58 6.81 9.74
CA ARG A 165 -10.06 5.81 10.69
C ARG A 165 -8.72 5.21 10.29
N THR A 166 -8.58 4.73 9.05
CA THR A 166 -7.33 4.13 8.54
C THR A 166 -6.17 5.10 8.64
N THR A 167 -6.28 6.29 8.04
CA THR A 167 -5.23 7.32 8.05
C THR A 167 -4.88 7.80 9.45
N LEU A 168 -5.86 7.90 10.34
CA LEU A 168 -5.63 8.25 11.74
C LEU A 168 -4.89 7.15 12.50
N ARG A 169 -5.16 5.86 12.22
CA ARG A 169 -4.38 4.73 12.77
C ARG A 169 -2.91 4.83 12.39
N LEU A 170 -2.62 5.07 11.11
CA LEU A 170 -1.25 5.26 10.62
C LEU A 170 -0.56 6.42 11.35
N THR A 171 -1.25 7.55 11.45
CA THR A 171 -0.72 8.76 12.10
C THR A 171 -0.45 8.52 13.60
N MET A 172 -1.39 7.92 14.32
CA MET A 172 -1.23 7.59 15.73
C MET A 172 -0.12 6.57 15.97
N PHE A 173 0.05 5.60 15.06
CA PHE A 173 1.13 4.62 15.15
C PHE A 173 2.49 5.32 15.06
N HIS A 174 2.70 6.15 14.04
CA HIS A 174 3.93 6.92 13.89
C HIS A 174 4.14 7.86 15.07
N ALA A 175 3.11 8.58 15.52
CA ALA A 175 3.18 9.47 16.68
C ALA A 175 3.59 8.71 17.96
N ALA A 176 2.99 7.53 18.21
CA ALA A 176 3.33 6.68 19.34
C ALA A 176 4.79 6.18 19.23
N PHE A 177 5.21 5.73 18.06
CA PHE A 177 6.59 5.30 17.82
C PHE A 177 7.59 6.42 18.08
N LEU A 178 7.34 7.62 17.52
CA LEU A 178 8.20 8.79 17.69
C LEU A 178 8.38 9.15 19.16
N ARG A 179 7.29 9.13 19.94
CA ARG A 179 7.29 9.51 21.36
C ARG A 179 7.84 8.44 22.30
N LEU A 180 7.63 7.16 21.99
CA LEU A 180 7.97 6.07 22.89
C LEU A 180 9.34 5.47 22.58
N VAL A 181 9.68 5.35 21.29
CA VAL A 181 10.83 4.57 20.83
C VAL A 181 11.87 5.47 20.17
N ALA A 182 11.46 6.26 19.18
CA ALA A 182 12.43 6.93 18.31
C ALA A 182 13.08 8.16 18.95
N ARG A 183 12.28 8.98 19.63
CA ARG A 183 12.66 10.27 20.23
C ARG A 183 11.96 10.46 21.59
N PRO A 184 12.16 9.56 22.56
CA PRO A 184 11.59 9.73 23.89
C PRO A 184 12.15 10.99 24.57
N MET A 185 11.33 11.62 25.41
CA MET A 185 11.77 12.74 26.24
C MET A 185 12.46 12.22 27.51
N THR A 186 13.60 12.82 27.85
CA THR A 186 14.26 12.65 29.15
C THR A 186 13.89 13.79 30.07
N THR A 187 13.77 13.49 31.36
CA THR A 187 13.87 14.50 32.42
C THR A 187 15.35 14.83 32.60
N ALA A 188 15.85 15.86 31.92
CA ALA A 188 17.21 16.35 32.18
C ALA A 188 17.17 17.14 33.49
N ASP A 189 17.97 16.70 34.48
CA ASP A 189 18.15 17.27 35.82
C ASP A 189 16.88 17.47 36.66
N HIS A 190 16.84 16.78 37.81
CA HIS A 190 15.86 17.00 38.90
C HIS A 190 15.81 18.47 39.40
N LYS A 191 16.71 19.34 38.96
CA LYS A 191 16.84 20.74 39.39
C LYS A 191 16.07 21.74 38.52
N ASN A 192 15.84 21.47 37.23
CA ASN A 192 15.27 22.48 36.30
C ASN A 192 14.04 22.03 35.50
N ASN A 193 13.52 20.81 35.73
CA ASN A 193 12.28 20.29 35.13
C ASN A 193 12.19 20.43 33.58
N ASN A 194 13.32 20.58 32.90
CA ASN A 194 13.36 20.90 31.48
C ASN A 194 13.43 19.60 30.67
N GLN A 195 12.38 19.32 29.89
CA GLN A 195 12.29 18.11 29.08
C GLN A 195 13.07 18.30 27.77
N SER A 196 13.94 17.34 27.44
CA SER A 196 14.67 17.32 26.17
C SER A 196 14.56 15.95 25.52
N ALA A 197 14.58 15.88 24.19
CA ALA A 197 14.58 14.60 23.50
C ALA A 197 15.94 13.91 23.66
N VAL A 198 15.92 12.58 23.81
CA VAL A 198 17.13 11.75 23.80
C VAL A 198 17.94 12.01 22.51
N PRO A 199 19.28 12.19 22.59
CA PRO A 199 20.15 12.29 21.41
C PRO A 199 20.12 11.04 20.53
N LEU A 200 20.23 11.18 19.21
CA LEU A 200 20.15 10.03 18.30
C LEU A 200 21.23 8.97 18.54
N ALA A 201 22.44 9.40 18.93
CA ALA A 201 23.52 8.48 19.29
C ALA A 201 23.09 7.52 20.41
N HIS A 202 22.48 8.06 21.48
CA HIS A 202 21.99 7.22 22.58
C HIS A 202 20.85 6.28 22.16
N VAL A 203 19.96 6.72 21.26
CA VAL A 203 18.93 5.85 20.69
C VAL A 203 19.54 4.71 19.88
N ALA A 204 20.61 4.99 19.11
CA ALA A 204 21.35 3.99 18.36
C ALA A 204 22.05 2.99 19.29
N ASP A 205 22.75 3.46 20.33
CA ASP A 205 23.45 2.62 21.31
C ASP A 205 22.47 1.67 22.00
N MET A 206 21.32 2.18 22.44
CA MET A 206 20.27 1.37 23.06
C MET A 206 19.72 0.31 22.11
N ALA A 207 19.57 0.63 20.83
CA ALA A 207 19.14 -0.33 19.83
C ALA A 207 20.24 -1.36 19.54
N ASP A 208 21.51 -1.00 19.53
CA ASP A 208 22.63 -1.92 19.27
C ASP A 208 22.79 -2.96 20.38
N VAL A 209 22.68 -2.53 21.65
CA VAL A 209 22.69 -3.42 22.83
C VAL A 209 21.60 -4.50 22.71
N THR A 210 20.49 -4.19 22.05
CA THR A 210 19.33 -5.08 21.91
C THR A 210 19.16 -5.62 20.48
N LEU A 211 20.20 -5.56 19.64
CA LEU A 211 20.22 -6.07 18.26
C LEU A 211 19.05 -5.52 17.40
N GLY A 212 18.79 -4.22 17.52
CA GLY A 212 17.74 -3.48 16.81
C GLY A 212 16.34 -3.65 17.41
N ARG A 213 16.18 -4.34 18.54
CA ARG A 213 14.86 -4.57 19.18
C ARG A 213 14.62 -3.57 20.30
N PRO A 214 13.40 -3.07 20.53
CA PRO A 214 13.13 -2.27 21.72
C PRO A 214 13.29 -3.13 22.99
N PRO A 215 13.78 -2.55 24.12
CA PRO A 215 13.79 -3.22 25.42
C PRO A 215 12.42 -3.81 25.78
N LEU A 216 12.39 -4.94 26.50
CA LEU A 216 11.15 -5.70 26.72
C LEU A 216 10.02 -4.87 27.34
N HIS A 217 10.33 -4.03 28.32
CA HIS A 217 9.33 -3.16 28.96
C HIS A 217 8.75 -2.13 27.97
N LEU A 218 9.60 -1.57 27.10
CA LEU A 218 9.21 -0.60 26.09
C LEU A 218 8.37 -1.27 24.98
N ARG A 219 8.77 -2.47 24.56
CA ARG A 219 8.03 -3.30 23.61
C ARG A 219 6.61 -3.57 24.08
N ARG A 220 6.46 -4.04 25.33
CA ARG A 220 5.14 -4.30 25.95
C ARG A 220 4.30 -3.03 26.01
N ARG A 221 4.90 -1.88 26.36
CA ARG A 221 4.22 -0.58 26.39
C ARG A 221 3.75 -0.18 25.00
N TRP A 222 4.62 -0.25 24.00
CA TRP A 222 4.30 0.14 22.63
C TRP A 222 3.22 -0.78 22.02
N GLN A 223 3.33 -2.09 22.18
CA GLN A 223 2.30 -3.05 21.77
C GLN A 223 0.93 -2.74 22.36
N ARG A 224 0.87 -2.37 23.65
CA ARG A 224 -0.40 -1.98 24.30
C ARG A 224 -1.00 -0.74 23.66
N VAL A 225 -0.17 0.24 23.30
CA VAL A 225 -0.62 1.45 22.59
C VAL A 225 -1.09 1.12 21.18
N VAL A 226 -0.35 0.29 20.44
CA VAL A 226 -0.75 -0.16 19.09
C VAL A 226 -2.09 -0.90 19.13
N ARG A 227 -2.31 -1.80 20.10
CA ARG A 227 -3.62 -2.46 20.29
C ARG A 227 -4.76 -1.48 20.50
N ARG A 228 -4.53 -0.39 21.25
CA ARG A 228 -5.53 0.67 21.42
C ARG A 228 -5.78 1.46 20.14
N ILE A 229 -4.74 1.70 19.33
CA ILE A 229 -4.85 2.36 18.03
C ILE A 229 -5.68 1.50 17.05
N LEU A 230 -5.46 0.18 17.06
CA LEU A 230 -6.16 -0.76 16.18
C LEU A 230 -7.59 -1.10 16.63
N GLY A 231 -8.01 -0.67 17.82
CA GLY A 231 -9.37 -0.89 18.32
C GLY A 231 -10.46 -0.18 17.50
N ASP A 232 -11.71 -0.51 17.79
CA ASP A 232 -12.87 -0.10 16.97
C ASP A 232 -13.41 1.30 17.27
N LEU A 233 -12.96 1.95 18.35
CA LEU A 233 -13.50 3.23 18.82
C LEU A 233 -12.47 4.36 18.68
N LEU A 234 -12.48 5.04 17.53
CA LEU A 234 -11.77 6.31 17.33
C LEU A 234 -12.73 7.49 17.46
N ARG A 235 -12.79 8.09 18.65
CA ARG A 235 -13.62 9.26 18.93
C ARG A 235 -12.83 10.34 19.64
N TRP A 236 -13.33 11.57 19.60
CA TRP A 236 -12.82 12.63 20.48
C TRP A 236 -13.27 12.39 21.92
N PRO A 237 -12.43 12.67 22.93
CA PRO A 237 -11.06 13.20 22.85
C PRO A 237 -9.97 12.13 22.67
N GLY A 238 -10.34 10.84 22.69
CA GLY A 238 -9.42 9.70 22.74
C GLY A 238 -8.36 9.66 21.62
N VAL A 239 -8.69 10.11 20.41
CA VAL A 239 -7.73 10.21 19.29
C VAL A 239 -6.53 11.09 19.65
N PHE A 240 -6.75 12.23 20.33
CA PHE A 240 -5.66 13.16 20.69
C PHE A 240 -4.79 12.62 21.82
N VAL A 241 -5.34 11.78 22.70
CA VAL A 241 -4.58 11.05 23.72
C VAL A 241 -3.58 10.08 23.05
N LEU A 242 -4.01 9.36 22.01
CA LEU A 242 -3.15 8.42 21.27
C LEU A 242 -2.16 9.14 20.35
N LEU A 243 -2.55 10.27 19.74
CA LEU A 243 -1.62 11.16 19.03
C LEU A 243 -0.59 11.79 19.98
N GLY A 244 -0.88 11.86 21.28
CA GLY A 244 0.05 12.37 22.27
C GLY A 244 0.32 13.87 22.13
N VAL A 245 -0.72 14.64 21.84
CA VAL A 245 -0.69 16.11 21.70
C VAL A 245 -1.82 16.72 22.52
N ALA A 246 -1.76 18.04 22.74
CA ALA A 246 -2.84 18.76 23.41
C ALA A 246 -4.17 18.53 22.68
N CYS A 247 -5.20 18.14 23.42
CA CYS A 247 -6.52 17.94 22.86
C CYS A 247 -7.16 19.32 22.58
N PRO A 248 -7.48 19.65 21.32
CA PRO A 248 -8.20 20.88 21.03
C PRO A 248 -9.60 20.85 21.65
N HIS A 249 -10.12 22.03 21.98
CA HIS A 249 -11.51 22.18 22.35
C HIS A 249 -12.41 21.66 21.22
N ARG A 250 -13.57 21.11 21.58
CA ARG A 250 -14.50 20.49 20.62
C ARG A 250 -14.85 21.45 19.49
N ASP A 251 -15.21 22.69 19.82
CA ASP A 251 -15.61 23.70 18.84
C ASP A 251 -14.46 24.10 17.92
N THR A 252 -13.24 24.20 18.45
CA THR A 252 -12.05 24.49 17.66
C THR A 252 -11.77 23.37 16.65
N LEU A 253 -11.89 22.11 17.08
CA LEU A 253 -11.73 20.97 16.16
C LEU A 253 -12.83 20.96 15.10
N LEU A 254 -14.08 21.21 15.50
CA LEU A 254 -15.21 21.28 14.58
C LEU A 254 -14.96 22.32 13.48
N GLN A 255 -14.56 23.54 13.84
CA GLN A 255 -14.22 24.60 12.88
C GLN A 255 -13.07 24.20 11.94
N VAL A 256 -12.07 23.46 12.44
CA VAL A 256 -10.98 22.94 11.60
C VAL A 256 -11.52 21.96 10.56
N LEU A 257 -12.41 21.04 10.96
CA LEU A 257 -13.00 20.03 10.08
C LEU A 257 -14.00 20.62 9.08
N GLU A 258 -14.79 21.60 9.50
CA GLU A 258 -15.68 22.37 8.61
C GLU A 258 -14.86 23.12 7.55
N GLY A 259 -13.82 23.84 7.99
CA GLY A 259 -12.93 24.56 7.08
C GLY A 259 -12.11 23.64 6.16
N ALA A 260 -11.96 22.35 6.49
CA ALA A 260 -11.18 21.41 5.68
C ALA A 260 -11.80 21.20 4.30
N VAL A 261 -13.14 21.24 4.19
CA VAL A 261 -13.84 21.11 2.90
C VAL A 261 -13.45 22.25 1.96
N SER A 262 -13.55 23.50 2.43
CA SER A 262 -13.17 24.68 1.64
C SER A 262 -11.69 24.67 1.26
N ARG A 263 -10.79 24.32 2.19
CA ARG A 263 -9.35 24.21 1.90
C ARG A 263 -9.04 23.09 0.90
N SER A 264 -9.73 21.97 1.00
CA SER A 264 -9.59 20.82 0.09
C SER A 264 -10.02 21.19 -1.34
N LEU A 265 -11.12 21.93 -1.52
CA LEU A 265 -11.52 22.51 -2.82
C LEU A 265 -10.48 23.48 -3.35
N LYS A 266 -10.02 24.43 -2.52
CA LYS A 266 -9.01 25.43 -2.91
C LYS A 266 -7.70 24.79 -3.35
N LYS A 267 -7.29 23.69 -2.71
CA LYS A 267 -6.10 22.90 -3.05
C LYS A 267 -6.33 21.91 -4.19
N GLY A 268 -7.55 21.77 -4.70
CA GLY A 268 -7.89 20.88 -5.81
C GLY A 268 -7.87 19.39 -5.46
N TYR A 269 -7.98 19.03 -4.18
CA TYR A 269 -8.01 17.62 -3.74
C TYR A 269 -9.33 16.92 -4.08
N HIS A 270 -10.41 17.68 -4.19
CA HIS A 270 -11.67 17.25 -4.78
C HIS A 270 -12.29 18.44 -5.53
N ARG A 271 -13.31 18.16 -6.34
CA ARG A 271 -14.02 19.17 -7.16
C ARG A 271 -15.43 19.41 -6.60
N ASP A 272 -15.95 20.59 -6.87
CA ASP A 272 -17.36 20.88 -6.60
C ASP A 272 -18.25 19.97 -7.47
N GLY A 273 -19.35 19.49 -6.90
CA GLY A 273 -20.23 18.51 -7.55
C GLY A 273 -19.59 17.16 -7.88
N GLN A 274 -18.44 16.82 -7.31
CA GLN A 274 -17.76 15.54 -7.58
C GLN A 274 -18.62 14.34 -7.18
N ASP A 275 -18.76 13.39 -8.10
CA ASP A 275 -19.35 12.08 -7.80
C ASP A 275 -18.36 11.24 -6.98
N PHE A 276 -18.53 11.23 -5.65
CA PHE A 276 -17.63 10.49 -4.75
C PHE A 276 -17.74 8.96 -4.91
N SER A 277 -18.86 8.44 -5.44
CA SER A 277 -18.98 7.02 -5.79
C SER A 277 -18.04 6.65 -6.95
N ALA A 278 -17.63 7.64 -7.74
CA ALA A 278 -16.71 7.50 -8.87
C ALA A 278 -15.24 7.40 -8.48
N VAL A 279 -14.87 7.81 -7.27
CA VAL A 279 -13.46 7.96 -6.88
C VAL A 279 -12.76 6.60 -6.80
N HIS A 280 -13.50 5.53 -6.54
CA HIS A 280 -13.01 4.16 -6.65
C HIS A 280 -12.87 3.66 -8.10
N ARG A 281 -13.35 4.41 -9.12
CA ARG A 281 -13.27 4.06 -10.56
C ARG A 281 -11.93 4.42 -11.19
N SER A 282 -11.12 5.29 -10.58
CA SER A 282 -9.73 5.54 -10.99
C SER A 282 -8.80 4.65 -10.17
N GLY A 283 -8.42 3.51 -10.76
CA GLY A 283 -7.58 2.47 -10.16
C GLY A 283 -6.34 3.01 -9.44
N VAL A 284 -6.39 2.98 -8.11
CA VAL A 284 -5.19 2.80 -7.30
C VAL A 284 -5.04 1.29 -7.15
N SER A 285 -3.85 0.75 -7.38
CA SER A 285 -3.50 -0.63 -7.09
C SER A 285 -4.02 -1.01 -5.71
N LYS A 286 -5.15 -1.72 -5.67
CA LYS A 286 -5.58 -2.42 -4.48
C LYS A 286 -4.80 -3.71 -4.50
N ILE A 287 -3.92 -3.88 -3.51
CA ILE A 287 -3.51 -5.21 -3.10
C ILE A 287 -4.79 -5.89 -2.62
N LEU A 288 -5.47 -6.60 -3.53
CA LEU A 288 -6.74 -7.24 -3.21
C LEU A 288 -6.49 -8.39 -2.25
N LEU A 289 -7.18 -8.37 -1.12
CA LEU A 289 -7.26 -9.53 -0.25
C LEU A 289 -8.19 -10.59 -0.85
N LYS A 290 -8.03 -11.83 -0.42
CA LYS A 290 -8.88 -12.96 -0.82
C LYS A 290 -10.37 -12.60 -0.63
N GLY A 291 -11.15 -12.69 -1.71
CA GLY A 291 -12.59 -12.40 -1.74
C GLY A 291 -12.93 -10.96 -2.14
N GLU A 292 -11.98 -10.03 -2.16
CA GLU A 292 -12.22 -8.66 -2.59
C GLU A 292 -12.36 -8.55 -4.11
N SER A 293 -13.16 -7.59 -4.55
CA SER A 293 -13.29 -7.26 -5.97
C SER A 293 -13.29 -5.76 -6.20
N TYR A 294 -12.90 -5.34 -7.40
CA TYR A 294 -13.11 -3.98 -7.87
C TYR A 294 -13.37 -3.94 -9.38
N THR A 295 -14.09 -2.92 -9.82
CA THR A 295 -14.28 -2.67 -11.24
C THR A 295 -12.99 -2.15 -11.86
N ALA A 296 -12.48 -2.85 -12.88
CA ALA A 296 -11.28 -2.48 -13.59
C ALA A 296 -11.41 -1.07 -14.23
N PRO A 297 -10.28 -0.40 -14.53
CA PRO A 297 -10.28 0.87 -15.24
C PRO A 297 -11.15 0.81 -16.52
N PRO A 298 -11.92 1.86 -16.84
CA PRO A 298 -12.84 1.84 -17.97
C PRO A 298 -12.17 1.62 -19.33
N ASN A 299 -10.86 1.88 -19.41
CA ASN A 299 -10.01 1.72 -20.59
C ASN A 299 -9.06 0.52 -20.51
N LEU A 300 -9.29 -0.44 -19.60
CA LEU A 300 -8.46 -1.64 -19.52
C LEU A 300 -8.65 -2.50 -20.78
N LYS A 301 -7.61 -2.56 -21.62
CA LYS A 301 -7.65 -3.27 -22.91
C LYS A 301 -6.86 -4.57 -22.89
N ARG A 302 -5.71 -4.57 -22.22
CA ARG A 302 -4.80 -5.72 -22.16
C ARG A 302 -4.27 -5.86 -20.74
N VAL A 303 -4.18 -7.09 -20.27
CA VAL A 303 -3.53 -7.42 -19.01
C VAL A 303 -2.37 -8.36 -19.25
N ARG A 304 -1.32 -8.20 -18.46
CA ARG A 304 -0.17 -9.09 -18.46
C ARG A 304 0.02 -9.67 -17.06
N LEU A 305 0.07 -10.99 -16.97
CA LEU A 305 0.51 -11.70 -15.78
C LEU A 305 2.00 -11.97 -15.91
N HIS A 306 2.76 -11.70 -14.86
CA HIS A 306 4.17 -12.09 -14.70
C HIS A 306 4.26 -13.07 -13.56
N GLU A 307 4.77 -14.26 -13.83
CA GLU A 307 5.13 -15.22 -12.80
C GLU A 307 6.66 -15.27 -12.67
N ARG A 308 7.15 -15.33 -11.44
CA ARG A 308 8.56 -15.57 -11.13
C ARG A 308 8.67 -16.50 -9.95
N TRP A 309 9.61 -17.44 -10.01
CA TRP A 309 9.92 -18.35 -8.92
C TRP A 309 11.41 -18.62 -8.86
N ARG A 310 11.85 -19.15 -7.73
CA ARG A 310 13.17 -19.75 -7.54
C ARG A 310 13.01 -21.24 -7.30
N PHE A 311 14.07 -21.97 -7.59
CA PHE A 311 14.10 -23.40 -7.42
C PHE A 311 15.43 -23.87 -6.85
N ASP A 312 15.40 -24.97 -6.11
CA ASP A 312 16.60 -25.75 -5.75
C ASP A 312 16.68 -27.04 -6.58
N SER A 313 15.53 -27.68 -6.80
CA SER A 313 15.34 -29.01 -7.37
C SER A 313 14.08 -29.11 -8.23
N MET A 314 13.07 -28.27 -7.97
CA MET A 314 11.83 -28.21 -8.76
C MET A 314 11.83 -27.02 -9.72
N GLU A 315 12.20 -27.26 -10.98
CA GLU A 315 12.43 -26.18 -11.94
C GLU A 315 11.16 -25.50 -12.48
N TYR A 316 9.99 -26.17 -12.44
CA TYR A 316 8.81 -25.73 -13.19
C TYR A 316 7.62 -25.38 -12.31
N LEU A 317 7.21 -24.11 -12.36
CA LEU A 317 5.94 -23.60 -11.88
C LEU A 317 5.17 -23.08 -13.09
N ASP A 318 3.88 -23.40 -13.18
CA ASP A 318 3.08 -23.07 -14.36
C ASP A 318 1.87 -22.21 -13.97
N ALA A 319 1.90 -20.92 -14.29
CA ALA A 319 0.69 -20.13 -14.42
C ALA A 319 -0.09 -20.51 -15.69
N SER A 320 -1.41 -20.42 -15.59
CA SER A 320 -2.32 -20.74 -16.70
C SER A 320 -3.50 -19.79 -16.69
N CYS A 321 -4.10 -19.56 -17.85
CA CYS A 321 -5.31 -18.74 -17.97
C CYS A 321 -6.45 -19.54 -18.60
N LEU A 322 -7.59 -19.63 -17.90
CA LEU A 322 -8.75 -20.41 -18.31
C LEU A 322 -9.93 -19.48 -18.60
N ALA A 323 -10.50 -19.58 -19.80
CA ALA A 323 -11.64 -18.77 -20.24
C ALA A 323 -12.96 -19.55 -20.20
N TYR A 324 -14.02 -18.89 -19.74
CA TYR A 324 -15.35 -19.45 -19.58
C TYR A 324 -16.43 -18.53 -20.15
N ASP A 325 -17.53 -19.14 -20.58
CA ASP A 325 -18.76 -18.42 -20.94
C ASP A 325 -19.63 -18.10 -19.72
N LYS A 326 -20.75 -17.40 -19.95
CA LYS A 326 -21.71 -17.03 -18.88
C LYS A 326 -22.31 -18.24 -18.15
N ASN A 327 -22.44 -19.37 -18.83
CA ASN A 327 -23.02 -20.60 -18.29
C ASN A 327 -21.97 -21.46 -17.57
N GLY A 328 -20.70 -21.06 -17.59
CA GLY A 328 -19.59 -21.83 -17.01
C GLY A 328 -19.01 -22.90 -17.93
N ALA A 329 -19.35 -22.90 -19.22
CA ALA A 329 -18.68 -23.76 -20.19
C ALA A 329 -17.26 -23.25 -20.44
N SER A 330 -16.27 -24.14 -20.37
CA SER A 330 -14.88 -23.82 -20.71
C SER A 330 -14.75 -23.57 -22.22
N LEU A 331 -14.24 -22.40 -22.59
CA LEU A 331 -14.09 -21.98 -23.98
C LEU A 331 -12.66 -22.19 -24.51
N GLY A 332 -11.68 -22.27 -23.62
CA GLY A 332 -10.27 -22.45 -23.95
C GLY A 332 -9.37 -22.11 -22.76
N PHE A 333 -8.09 -22.45 -22.88
CA PHE A 333 -7.07 -22.11 -21.90
C PHE A 333 -5.72 -21.92 -22.58
N VAL A 334 -4.79 -21.26 -21.90
CA VAL A 334 -3.37 -21.19 -22.28
C VAL A 334 -2.48 -21.60 -21.10
N ASP A 335 -1.39 -22.30 -21.43
CA ASP A 335 -0.36 -22.79 -20.52
C ASP A 335 0.99 -22.93 -21.26
N TRP A 336 2.01 -23.51 -20.62
CA TRP A 336 3.33 -23.76 -21.23
C TRP A 336 3.27 -24.52 -22.58
N SER A 337 2.30 -25.43 -22.76
CA SER A 337 2.16 -26.31 -23.94
C SER A 337 1.13 -25.80 -24.95
N HIS A 338 0.16 -25.01 -24.49
CA HIS A 338 -0.89 -24.39 -25.29
C HIS A 338 -0.71 -22.88 -25.27
N THR A 339 0.29 -22.40 -26.02
CA THR A 339 0.76 -21.01 -25.90
C THR A 339 -0.15 -19.96 -26.53
N SER A 340 -1.20 -20.37 -27.23
CA SER A 340 -2.21 -19.46 -27.75
C SER A 340 -3.57 -20.15 -27.81
N ALA A 341 -4.61 -19.46 -27.35
CA ALA A 341 -5.99 -19.90 -27.48
C ALA A 341 -6.91 -18.69 -27.58
N LEU A 342 -8.02 -18.81 -28.31
CA LEU A 342 -8.90 -17.68 -28.62
C LEU A 342 -8.11 -16.53 -29.31
N GLN A 343 -8.80 -15.48 -29.76
CA GLN A 343 -8.10 -14.38 -30.46
C GLN A 343 -7.30 -13.44 -29.53
N GLY A 344 -7.22 -13.74 -28.23
CA GLY A 344 -6.65 -12.82 -27.24
C GLY A 344 -6.08 -13.48 -26.00
N LEU A 345 -5.77 -14.78 -25.98
CA LEU A 345 -4.97 -15.39 -24.91
C LEU A 345 -3.63 -15.88 -25.48
N HIS A 346 -2.55 -15.47 -24.83
CA HIS A 346 -1.19 -15.84 -25.21
C HIS A 346 -0.35 -16.17 -23.97
N HIS A 347 0.42 -17.24 -24.03
CA HIS A 347 1.41 -17.63 -23.03
C HIS A 347 2.81 -17.42 -23.62
N GLY A 348 3.70 -16.78 -22.86
CA GLY A 348 5.06 -16.43 -23.28
C GLY A 348 6.04 -17.60 -23.25
N GLY A 349 5.67 -18.68 -22.54
CA GLY A 349 6.54 -19.83 -22.29
C GLY A 349 7.53 -19.58 -21.16
N ASP A 350 8.12 -20.66 -20.65
CA ASP A 350 9.02 -20.61 -19.50
C ASP A 350 10.42 -20.16 -19.90
N VAL A 351 10.96 -19.23 -19.11
CA VAL A 351 12.35 -18.81 -19.19
C VAL A 351 13.05 -19.24 -17.90
N ILE A 352 13.93 -20.23 -18.02
CA ILE A 352 14.69 -20.81 -16.89
C ILE A 352 16.13 -20.29 -16.91
N ASP A 353 16.54 -19.63 -15.84
CA ASP A 353 17.91 -19.20 -15.56
C ASP A 353 18.54 -20.17 -14.53
N HIS A 354 19.29 -21.16 -15.02
CA HIS A 354 19.94 -22.15 -14.18
C HIS A 354 21.09 -21.60 -13.33
N GLU A 355 21.74 -20.50 -13.73
CA GLU A 355 22.81 -19.88 -12.94
C GLU A 355 22.24 -19.18 -11.70
N LYS A 356 21.07 -18.54 -11.84
CA LYS A 356 20.39 -17.84 -10.74
C LYS A 356 19.38 -18.71 -9.99
N CYS A 357 19.16 -19.93 -10.48
CA CYS A 357 18.10 -20.85 -10.08
C CYS A 357 16.73 -20.14 -10.01
N MET A 358 16.34 -19.52 -11.14
CA MET A 358 15.15 -18.69 -11.25
C MET A 358 14.38 -19.01 -12.52
N GLY A 359 13.06 -19.13 -12.42
CA GLY A 359 12.16 -19.25 -13.57
C GLY A 359 11.24 -18.04 -13.67
N THR A 360 10.89 -17.66 -14.90
CA THR A 360 9.91 -16.59 -15.17
C THR A 360 9.09 -16.89 -16.41
N HIS A 361 7.82 -16.49 -16.43
CA HIS A 361 7.04 -16.43 -17.67
C HIS A 361 5.96 -15.35 -17.62
N THR A 362 5.27 -15.16 -18.75
CA THR A 362 4.18 -14.19 -18.87
C THR A 362 2.94 -14.77 -19.54
N ILE A 363 1.76 -14.32 -19.12
CA ILE A 363 0.50 -14.54 -19.84
C ILE A 363 -0.08 -13.19 -20.25
N GLU A 364 -0.41 -13.04 -21.52
CA GLU A 364 -1.05 -11.84 -22.06
C GLU A 364 -2.49 -12.12 -22.44
N VAL A 365 -3.39 -11.26 -21.98
CA VAL A 365 -4.82 -11.32 -22.33
C VAL A 365 -5.25 -10.01 -22.98
N ASP A 366 -5.59 -10.07 -24.27
CA ASP A 366 -6.23 -8.98 -24.99
C ASP A 366 -7.75 -9.03 -24.81
N LEU A 367 -8.22 -8.28 -23.81
CA LEU A 367 -9.62 -8.20 -23.40
C LEU A 367 -10.54 -7.64 -24.49
N VAL A 368 -9.99 -6.90 -25.47
CA VAL A 368 -10.73 -6.34 -26.61
C VAL A 368 -10.94 -7.41 -27.68
N ARG A 369 -9.92 -8.25 -27.90
CA ARG A 369 -9.95 -9.32 -28.92
C ARG A 369 -10.58 -10.63 -28.43
N LEU A 370 -10.83 -10.77 -27.12
CA LEU A 370 -11.54 -11.94 -26.60
C LEU A 370 -12.94 -12.08 -27.24
N PRO A 371 -13.32 -13.29 -27.70
CA PRO A 371 -14.65 -13.54 -28.24
C PRO A 371 -15.77 -13.06 -27.32
N ALA A 372 -16.87 -12.58 -27.90
CA ALA A 372 -18.00 -12.03 -27.14
C ALA A 372 -18.61 -13.03 -26.12
N ALA A 373 -18.48 -14.33 -26.39
CA ALA A 373 -18.93 -15.40 -25.50
C ALA A 373 -18.14 -15.49 -24.19
N VAL A 374 -16.88 -15.04 -24.17
CA VAL A 374 -16.05 -15.07 -22.96
C VAL A 374 -16.57 -14.04 -21.96
N THR A 375 -16.98 -14.49 -20.79
CA THR A 375 -17.38 -13.61 -19.69
C THR A 375 -16.40 -13.63 -18.54
N ASP A 376 -15.63 -14.71 -18.38
CA ASP A 376 -14.73 -14.89 -17.24
C ASP A 376 -13.40 -15.47 -17.69
N VAL A 377 -12.31 -14.93 -17.15
CA VAL A 377 -10.95 -15.43 -17.33
C VAL A 377 -10.30 -15.58 -15.96
N TYR A 378 -9.92 -16.81 -15.63
CA TYR A 378 -9.29 -17.18 -14.37
C TYR A 378 -7.80 -17.32 -14.56
N PHE A 379 -7.01 -16.81 -13.61
CA PHE A 379 -5.57 -17.01 -13.56
C PHE A 379 -5.25 -17.99 -12.44
N THR A 380 -4.52 -19.04 -12.80
CA THR A 380 -4.14 -20.12 -11.90
C THR A 380 -2.63 -20.30 -11.90
N VAL A 381 -2.11 -20.89 -10.83
CA VAL A 381 -0.72 -21.36 -10.74
C VAL A 381 -0.73 -22.79 -10.26
N SER A 382 0.07 -23.65 -10.87
CA SER A 382 0.16 -25.06 -10.50
C SER A 382 1.59 -25.59 -10.54
N SER A 383 1.87 -26.48 -9.60
CA SER A 383 3.12 -27.22 -9.49
C SER A 383 3.13 -28.40 -10.47
N TRP A 384 4.22 -28.58 -11.22
CA TRP A 384 4.34 -29.64 -12.24
C TRP A 384 4.25 -31.06 -11.65
N GLN A 385 5.07 -31.39 -10.66
CA GLN A 385 5.15 -32.74 -10.06
C GLN A 385 5.06 -32.77 -8.53
N ARG A 386 5.38 -31.66 -7.86
CA ARG A 386 5.49 -31.60 -6.40
C ARG A 386 4.33 -30.83 -5.77
N THR A 387 4.46 -30.39 -4.53
CA THR A 387 3.49 -29.51 -3.86
C THR A 387 3.95 -28.06 -3.96
N LEU A 388 3.08 -27.11 -3.62
CA LEU A 388 3.43 -25.69 -3.61
C LEU A 388 4.45 -25.33 -2.51
N LYS A 389 4.65 -26.20 -1.51
CA LYS A 389 5.67 -26.01 -0.45
C LYS A 389 7.10 -26.10 -0.96
N ASP A 390 7.30 -26.84 -2.05
CA ASP A 390 8.62 -27.07 -2.63
C ASP A 390 9.09 -25.92 -3.55
N VAL A 391 8.23 -24.91 -3.76
CA VAL A 391 8.51 -23.77 -4.65
C VAL A 391 9.07 -22.61 -3.83
N ILE A 392 10.24 -22.10 -4.23
CA ILE A 392 10.97 -21.08 -3.46
C ILE A 392 10.62 -19.69 -4.01
N GLN A 393 10.14 -18.78 -3.16
CA GLN A 393 9.76 -17.40 -3.50
C GLN A 393 8.85 -17.21 -4.74
N PRO A 394 7.78 -18.00 -4.94
CA PRO A 394 6.89 -17.77 -6.06
C PRO A 394 6.10 -16.47 -5.89
N SER A 395 6.13 -15.65 -6.93
CA SER A 395 5.48 -14.35 -7.00
C SER A 395 4.76 -14.22 -8.32
N VAL A 396 3.52 -13.73 -8.26
CA VAL A 396 2.70 -13.57 -9.46
C VAL A 396 2.02 -12.21 -9.44
N HIS A 397 2.19 -11.46 -10.51
CA HIS A 397 1.72 -10.09 -10.65
C HIS A 397 0.87 -9.95 -11.89
N LEU A 398 -0.37 -9.48 -11.74
CA LEU A 398 -1.25 -9.10 -12.84
C LEU A 398 -1.23 -7.57 -12.97
N GLU A 399 -0.88 -7.06 -14.15
CA GLU A 399 -0.80 -5.62 -14.44
C GLU A 399 -1.65 -5.21 -15.65
N ASP A 400 -2.02 -3.93 -15.69
CA ASP A 400 -2.46 -3.27 -16.92
C ASP A 400 -1.24 -3.01 -17.79
N GLU A 401 -1.19 -3.68 -18.95
CA GLU A 401 -0.05 -3.64 -19.86
C GLU A 401 0.27 -2.23 -20.36
N ALA A 402 -0.75 -1.39 -20.54
CA ALA A 402 -0.58 -0.06 -21.12
C ALA A 402 0.04 0.94 -20.13
N THR A 403 -0.22 0.75 -18.84
CA THR A 403 0.19 1.70 -17.78
C THR A 403 1.26 1.15 -16.85
N GLY A 404 1.47 -0.17 -16.83
CA GLY A 404 2.28 -0.87 -15.83
C GLY A 404 1.65 -0.86 -14.43
N THR A 405 0.35 -0.55 -14.33
CA THR A 405 -0.33 -0.48 -13.03
C THR A 405 -0.62 -1.90 -12.54
N GLU A 406 -0.10 -2.27 -11.37
CA GLU A 406 -0.41 -3.55 -10.74
C GLU A 406 -1.90 -3.60 -10.36
N LEU A 407 -2.60 -4.62 -10.86
CA LEU A 407 -4.02 -4.87 -10.64
C LEU A 407 -4.25 -5.85 -9.50
N CYS A 408 -3.37 -6.85 -9.36
CA CYS A 408 -3.40 -7.88 -8.32
C CYS A 408 -2.01 -8.52 -8.21
N HIS A 409 -1.58 -8.89 -7.01
CA HIS A 409 -0.43 -9.77 -6.81
C HIS A 409 -0.76 -10.91 -5.85
N PHE A 410 -0.02 -12.00 -5.94
CA PHE A 410 -0.14 -13.14 -5.05
C PHE A 410 1.25 -13.65 -4.66
N GLU A 411 1.46 -13.80 -3.34
CA GLU A 411 2.68 -14.36 -2.74
C GLU A 411 2.29 -15.62 -1.95
N LEU A 412 3.03 -16.72 -2.15
CA LEU A 412 2.74 -18.00 -1.46
C LEU A 412 3.54 -18.21 -0.17
N GLU A 413 4.67 -17.50 0.05
CA GLU A 413 5.59 -17.78 1.18
C GLU A 413 4.93 -17.67 2.56
N GLU A 414 3.96 -16.76 2.74
CA GLU A 414 3.32 -16.54 4.04
C GLU A 414 2.14 -17.50 4.32
N ARG A 415 1.86 -18.46 3.43
CA ARG A 415 0.70 -19.35 3.53
C ARG A 415 1.11 -20.79 3.79
N ASP A 416 0.46 -21.44 4.75
CA ASP A 416 0.49 -22.90 4.81
C ASP A 416 -0.28 -23.44 3.61
N THR A 417 0.46 -23.95 2.62
CA THR A 417 -0.08 -24.52 1.40
C THR A 417 -0.43 -26.01 1.55
N GLU A 418 -0.28 -26.58 2.76
CA GLU A 418 -0.50 -28.02 3.00
C GLU A 418 0.17 -28.89 1.91
N ASP A 419 -0.49 -29.94 1.44
CA ASP A 419 0.01 -30.76 0.33
C ASP A 419 -0.62 -30.35 -1.01
N PHE A 420 -1.16 -29.12 -1.08
CA PHE A 420 -1.81 -28.61 -2.26
C PHE A 420 -0.83 -28.31 -3.38
N THR A 421 -1.36 -28.37 -4.61
CA THR A 421 -0.55 -28.35 -5.85
C THR A 421 -0.86 -27.15 -6.72
N ALA A 422 -1.94 -26.42 -6.44
CA ALA A 422 -2.34 -25.27 -7.23
C ALA A 422 -3.07 -24.18 -6.46
N VAL A 423 -3.10 -22.99 -7.05
CA VAL A 423 -3.85 -21.83 -6.60
C VAL A 423 -4.64 -21.22 -7.74
N ILE A 424 -5.92 -20.93 -7.49
CA ILE A 424 -6.71 -20.00 -8.30
C ILE A 424 -6.54 -18.61 -7.70
N MET A 425 -5.80 -17.76 -8.38
CA MET A 425 -5.39 -16.45 -7.86
C MET A 425 -6.52 -15.44 -7.93
N CYS A 426 -7.02 -15.19 -9.13
CA CYS A 426 -8.02 -14.16 -9.38
C CYS A 426 -8.84 -14.49 -10.63
N CYS A 427 -9.92 -13.73 -10.82
CA CYS A 427 -10.77 -13.79 -12.00
C CYS A 427 -11.05 -12.37 -12.49
N LEU A 428 -10.93 -12.15 -13.79
CA LEU A 428 -11.51 -11.01 -14.49
C LEU A 428 -12.85 -11.45 -15.08
N SER A 429 -13.93 -10.75 -14.72
CA SER A 429 -15.28 -11.05 -15.23
C SER A 429 -15.97 -9.84 -15.85
N ARG A 430 -16.83 -10.06 -16.86
CA ARG A 430 -17.70 -9.05 -17.47
C ARG A 430 -19.12 -9.60 -17.64
N LYS A 431 -20.14 -8.74 -17.54
CA LYS A 431 -21.54 -9.17 -17.73
C LYS A 431 -21.86 -9.55 -19.18
N THR A 432 -21.41 -8.73 -20.11
CA THR A 432 -21.61 -8.89 -21.57
C THR A 432 -20.42 -8.31 -22.31
N SER A 433 -20.25 -8.65 -23.59
CA SER A 433 -19.24 -8.01 -24.44
C SER A 433 -19.40 -6.47 -24.43
N GLY A 434 -18.28 -5.76 -24.30
CA GLY A 434 -18.26 -4.29 -24.14
C GLY A 434 -18.58 -3.76 -22.73
N SER A 435 -19.06 -4.61 -21.81
CA SER A 435 -19.16 -4.23 -20.39
C SER A 435 -17.77 -4.10 -19.76
N ARG A 436 -17.69 -3.29 -18.69
CA ARG A 436 -16.47 -3.19 -17.90
C ARG A 436 -16.12 -4.53 -17.25
N TRP A 437 -14.83 -4.82 -17.20
CA TRP A 437 -14.29 -5.94 -16.45
C TRP A 437 -14.27 -5.64 -14.95
N VAL A 438 -14.44 -6.67 -14.14
CA VAL A 438 -14.36 -6.65 -12.68
C VAL A 438 -13.30 -7.67 -12.29
N LEU A 439 -12.28 -7.22 -11.56
CA LEU A 439 -11.26 -8.11 -11.01
C LEU A 439 -11.70 -8.57 -9.63
N LYS A 440 -11.69 -9.88 -9.39
CA LYS A 440 -11.94 -10.51 -8.09
C LYS A 440 -10.71 -11.30 -7.68
N ALA A 441 -10.15 -11.01 -6.51
CA ALA A 441 -9.12 -11.85 -5.90
C ALA A 441 -9.78 -13.08 -5.26
N ILE A 442 -9.24 -14.25 -5.55
CA ILE A 442 -9.80 -15.55 -5.14
C ILE A 442 -8.89 -16.21 -4.10
N GLY A 443 -7.60 -16.39 -4.40
CA GLY A 443 -6.64 -17.04 -3.49
C GLY A 443 -7.14 -18.39 -2.95
N HIS A 444 -7.78 -19.20 -3.79
CA HIS A 444 -8.24 -20.55 -3.45
C HIS A 444 -7.07 -21.51 -3.69
N ILE A 445 -6.62 -22.19 -2.64
CA ILE A 445 -5.53 -23.16 -2.68
C ILE A 445 -6.17 -24.55 -2.71
N GLY A 446 -5.71 -25.42 -3.59
CA GLY A 446 -6.29 -26.74 -3.80
C GLY A 446 -5.43 -27.63 -4.68
N TYR A 447 -6.04 -28.71 -5.18
CA TYR A 447 -5.36 -29.62 -6.10
C TYR A 447 -5.55 -29.20 -7.56
N GLY A 448 -4.58 -29.58 -8.40
CA GLY A 448 -4.62 -29.40 -9.85
C GLY A 448 -3.22 -29.28 -10.42
N ARG A 449 -3.00 -29.81 -11.62
CA ARG A 449 -1.70 -29.76 -12.29
C ARG A 449 -1.86 -29.46 -13.78
N ALA A 450 -0.91 -28.71 -14.32
CA ALA A 450 -0.73 -28.51 -15.76
C ALA A 450 -0.44 -29.81 -16.51
N SER A 451 0.32 -30.72 -15.89
CA SER A 451 0.66 -32.04 -16.45
C SER A 451 -0.53 -33.02 -16.53
N GLY A 452 -1.65 -32.70 -15.87
CA GLY A 452 -2.67 -33.70 -15.54
C GLY A 452 -2.16 -34.75 -14.54
N GLY A 453 -2.99 -35.73 -14.21
CA GLY A 453 -2.61 -36.87 -13.37
C GLY A 453 -3.48 -37.06 -12.13
N PRO A 454 -3.45 -38.28 -11.54
CA PRO A 454 -4.35 -38.65 -10.45
C PRO A 454 -4.03 -37.90 -9.15
N ILE A 455 -5.05 -37.43 -8.45
CA ILE A 455 -4.95 -36.99 -7.04
C ILE A 455 -4.92 -38.25 -6.16
N THR A 456 -3.94 -39.13 -6.33
CA THR A 456 -3.78 -40.26 -5.41
C THR A 456 -3.11 -39.78 -4.15
N TRP A 457 -3.82 -39.08 -3.27
CA TRP A 457 -3.61 -39.06 -1.80
C TRP A 457 -4.81 -38.29 -1.18
N ARG A 458 -5.87 -39.02 -0.80
CA ARG A 458 -6.98 -38.59 0.09
C ARG A 458 -8.21 -37.85 -0.48
N CYS A 459 -8.71 -38.15 -1.68
CA CYS A 459 -10.10 -37.79 -2.01
C CYS A 459 -10.87 -39.03 -2.41
N ASN A 460 -11.93 -39.33 -1.65
CA ASN A 460 -12.89 -40.38 -1.97
C ASN A 460 -13.40 -40.18 -3.40
N ALA A 461 -13.57 -41.31 -4.08
CA ALA A 461 -13.98 -41.43 -5.46
C ALA A 461 -15.30 -40.68 -5.74
N ASP A 462 -15.18 -39.48 -6.29
CA ASP A 462 -16.21 -38.84 -7.12
C ASP A 462 -15.49 -38.22 -8.31
N SER A 463 -15.97 -38.55 -9.51
CA SER A 463 -15.46 -38.22 -10.85
C SER A 463 -14.60 -36.95 -10.93
N LEU A 464 -13.28 -37.12 -10.78
CA LEU A 464 -12.31 -36.09 -11.15
C LEU A 464 -12.22 -36.08 -12.69
N SER A 465 -12.25 -34.89 -13.30
CA SER A 465 -12.05 -34.78 -14.74
C SER A 465 -10.61 -35.19 -15.08
N ASP A 466 -10.46 -36.19 -15.95
CA ASP A 466 -9.20 -36.85 -16.35
C ASP A 466 -8.26 -35.97 -17.20
N GLY A 467 -8.35 -34.64 -17.08
CA GLY A 467 -7.60 -33.67 -17.88
C GLY A 467 -6.78 -32.69 -17.04
N PRO A 468 -5.89 -31.91 -17.69
CA PRO A 468 -5.14 -30.87 -17.01
C PRO A 468 -6.09 -29.90 -16.29
N TYR A 469 -5.69 -29.52 -15.09
CA TYR A 469 -6.42 -28.61 -14.19
C TYR A 469 -7.78 -29.11 -13.69
N GLY A 470 -8.08 -30.40 -13.78
CA GLY A 470 -9.41 -30.95 -13.43
C GLY A 470 -9.99 -30.48 -12.10
N PRO A 471 -9.27 -30.60 -10.97
CA PRO A 471 -9.80 -30.19 -9.67
C PRO A 471 -9.92 -28.66 -9.54
N MET A 472 -9.09 -27.88 -10.25
CA MET A 472 -9.26 -26.43 -10.34
C MET A 472 -10.51 -26.04 -11.14
N LYS A 473 -10.79 -26.72 -12.25
CA LYS A 473 -12.02 -26.51 -13.03
C LYS A 473 -13.27 -26.77 -12.18
N GLN A 474 -13.26 -27.85 -11.40
CA GLN A 474 -14.34 -28.14 -10.43
C GLN A 474 -14.47 -27.06 -9.33
N ALA A 475 -13.34 -26.57 -8.81
CA ALA A 475 -13.36 -25.48 -7.84
C ALA A 475 -13.95 -24.19 -8.44
N ILE A 476 -13.60 -23.87 -9.69
CA ILE A 476 -14.18 -22.75 -10.45
C ILE A 476 -15.69 -22.91 -10.61
N GLU A 477 -16.16 -24.09 -11.02
CA GLU A 477 -17.59 -24.40 -11.15
C GLU A 477 -18.34 -24.19 -9.83
N LYS A 478 -17.83 -24.72 -8.72
CA LYS A 478 -18.39 -24.51 -7.37
C LYS A 478 -18.44 -23.03 -6.99
N MET A 479 -17.36 -22.28 -7.25
CA MET A 479 -17.32 -20.84 -6.99
C MET A 479 -18.36 -20.07 -7.80
N ARG A 480 -18.55 -20.43 -9.08
CA ARG A 480 -19.57 -19.81 -9.94
C ARG A 480 -20.98 -20.13 -9.45
N ALA A 481 -21.25 -21.38 -9.07
CA ALA A 481 -22.55 -21.79 -8.55
C ALA A 481 -22.94 -21.01 -7.27
N SER A 482 -22.00 -20.84 -6.34
CA SER A 482 -22.21 -20.06 -5.11
C SER A 482 -22.41 -18.55 -5.34
N SER A 483 -21.99 -18.03 -6.50
CA SER A 483 -22.12 -16.62 -6.87
C SER A 483 -23.46 -16.29 -7.53
N GLY A 484 -24.21 -17.30 -7.98
CA GLY A 484 -25.51 -17.16 -8.66
C GLY A 484 -26.74 -17.34 -7.76
N THR A 485 -26.55 -17.68 -6.48
CA THR A 485 -27.61 -17.89 -5.48
C THR A 485 -27.81 -16.70 -4.53
N ALA A 486 -27.41 -15.49 -4.92
CA ALA A 486 -27.53 -14.27 -4.13
C ALA A 486 -28.42 -13.22 -4.80
#